data_AF-A0A382T264-F1
#
_entry.id   AF-A0A382T264-F1
#
_cell.length_a   1.000
_cell.length_b   1.000
_cell.length_c   1.000
_cell.angle_alpha   90.00
_cell.angle_beta   90.00
_cell.angle_gamma   90.00
#
_symmetry.space_group_name_H-M   'P 1'
#
loop_
_entity.id
_entity.type
_entity.pdbx_description
1 polymer ?
#
loop_
_entity_poly.entity_id
_entity_poly.type
_entity_poly.pdbx_seq_one_letter_code
_entity_poly.pdbx_strand_id
1 'polypeptide(L)' 'MDYKSLKDFLAAIKRANLRGDHKVTLPMKEAIDIQNDIALLLLELKKRNTNVETTLDGGGFNEE' A
#
# COMPACT_ATOMS: atom_id res chain seq x y z
N MET A 1 5.91 10.73 3.14
CA MET A 1 4.45 10.66 2.98
C MET A 1 3.88 9.89 4.15
N ASP A 2 2.80 10.36 4.79
CA ASP A 2 2.29 9.74 6.02
C ASP A 2 1.14 8.74 5.78
N TYR A 3 0.69 8.56 4.53
CA TYR A 3 -0.43 7.66 4.16
C TYR A 3 -1.63 7.80 5.09
N LYS A 4 -1.95 9.04 5.44
CA LYS A 4 -2.83 9.37 6.57
C LYS A 4 -4.24 8.81 6.35
N SER A 5 -4.78 8.95 5.14
CA SER A 5 -6.13 8.49 4.81
C SER A 5 -6.21 6.96 4.90
N LEU A 6 -5.20 6.26 4.41
CA LEU A 6 -5.12 4.81 4.55
C LEU A 6 -5.00 4.35 6.02
N LYS A 7 -4.16 5.03 6.84
CA LYS A 7 -4.02 4.71 8.28
C LYS A 7 -5.32 4.94 9.05
N ASP A 8 -5.97 6.08 8.81
CA ASP A 8 -7.24 6.43 9.45
C ASP A 8 -8.34 5.43 9.06
N PHE A 9 -8.36 4.98 7.80
CA PHE A 9 -9.29 3.95 7.32
C PHE A 9 -9.07 2.60 8.02
N LEU A 10 -7.82 2.15 8.19
CA LEU A 10 -7.52 0.92 8.92
C LEU A 10 -7.97 1.00 10.39
N ALA A 11 -7.79 2.16 11.03
CA ALA A 11 -8.29 2.40 12.38
C ALA A 11 -9.84 2.35 12.43
N ALA A 12 -10.52 2.90 11.43
CA ALA A 12 -11.97 2.84 11.31
C ALA A 12 -12.49 1.41 11.13
N ILE A 13 -11.86 0.61 10.25
CA ILE A 13 -12.19 -0.82 10.08
C ILE A 13 -12.02 -1.56 11.40
N LYS A 14 -10.90 -1.33 12.12
CA LYS A 14 -10.67 -1.99 13.42
C LYS A 14 -11.78 -1.67 14.43
N ARG A 15 -12.23 -0.41 14.51
CA ARG A 15 -13.32 0.00 15.40
C ARG A 15 -14.66 -0.62 14.98
N ALA A 16 -14.95 -0.68 13.69
CA ALA A 16 -16.15 -1.33 13.17
C ALA A 16 -16.17 -2.83 13.51
N ASN A 17 -15.05 -3.53 13.28
CA ASN A 17 -14.91 -4.94 13.62
C ASN A 17 -15.11 -5.20 15.12
N LEU A 18 -14.59 -4.33 16.00
CA LEU A 18 -14.78 -4.44 17.45
C LEU A 18 -16.24 -4.26 17.88
N ARG A 19 -17.05 -3.53 17.10
CA ARG A 19 -18.48 -3.37 17.31
C ARG A 19 -19.31 -4.54 16.74
N GLY A 20 -18.68 -5.48 16.03
CA GLY A 20 -19.36 -6.55 15.30
C GLY A 20 -19.90 -6.12 13.94
N ASP A 21 -19.52 -4.94 13.45
CA ASP A 21 -19.91 -4.49 12.11
C ASP A 21 -19.03 -5.18 11.05
N HIS A 22 -19.64 -5.63 9.95
CA HIS A 22 -18.94 -6.31 8.84
C HIS A 22 -18.82 -5.44 7.58
N LYS A 23 -19.26 -4.18 7.64
CA LYS A 23 -19.19 -3.22 6.55
C LYS A 23 -18.84 -1.84 7.06
N VAL A 24 -18.09 -1.09 6.26
CA VAL A 24 -17.79 0.32 6.49
C VAL A 24 -18.30 1.11 5.30
N THR A 25 -19.10 2.14 5.56
CA THR A 25 -19.58 3.07 4.54
C THR A 25 -18.86 4.40 4.73
N LEU A 26 -18.36 4.97 3.65
CA LEU A 26 -17.66 6.25 3.65
C LEU A 26 -18.04 7.07 2.40
N PRO A 27 -17.87 8.40 2.44
CA PRO A 27 -18.03 9.25 1.26
C PRO A 27 -17.08 8.87 0.13
N MET A 28 -17.52 9.04 -1.12
CA MET A 28 -16.71 8.71 -2.30
C MET A 28 -15.36 9.45 -2.32
N LYS A 29 -15.32 10.69 -1.84
CA LYS A 29 -14.08 11.48 -1.75
C LYS A 29 -13.03 10.79 -0.88
N GLU A 30 -13.42 10.31 0.31
CA GLU A 30 -12.51 9.60 1.20
C GLU A 30 -12.00 8.30 0.58
N ALA A 31 -12.85 7.61 -0.19
CA ALA A 31 -12.45 6.40 -0.92
C ALA A 31 -11.38 6.69 -1.98
N ILE A 32 -11.51 7.82 -2.70
CA ILE A 32 -10.51 8.28 -3.68
C ILE A 32 -9.19 8.61 -2.98
N ASP A 33 -9.23 9.29 -1.84
CA ASP A 33 -8.02 9.64 -1.08
C ASP A 33 -7.29 8.38 -0.57
N ILE A 34 -8.02 7.37 -0.10
CA ILE A 34 -7.47 6.07 0.29
C ILE A 34 -6.86 5.36 -0.92
N GLN A 35 -7.54 5.38 -2.08
CA GLN A 35 -7.03 4.77 -3.31
C GLN A 35 -5.70 5.40 -3.76
N ASN A 36 -5.57 6.72 -3.64
CA ASN A 36 -4.33 7.44 -3.96
C ASN A 36 -3.19 7.05 -3.01
N ASP A 37 -3.45 6.95 -1.71
CA ASP A 37 -2.47 6.49 -0.72
C ASP A 37 -1.98 5.07 -1.04
N ILE A 38 -2.90 4.16 -1.41
CA ILE A 38 -2.56 2.78 -1.84
C ILE A 38 -1.69 2.80 -3.10
N ALA A 39 -2.07 3.59 -4.11
CA ALA A 39 -1.31 3.69 -5.36
C ALA A 39 0.12 4.19 -5.12
N LEU A 40 0.30 5.19 -4.26
CA LEU A 40 1.61 5.70 -3.86
C LEU A 40 2.44 4.62 -3.16
N LEU A 41 1.84 3.89 -2.21
CA LEU A 41 2.52 2.80 -1.51
C LEU A 41 2.98 1.70 -2.48
N LEU A 42 2.13 1.30 -3.43
CA LEU A 42 2.46 0.30 -4.44
C LEU A 42 3.61 0.76 -5.35
N LEU A 43 3.64 2.03 -5.74
CA LEU A 43 4.74 2.60 -6.52
C LEU A 43 6.05 2.60 -5.73
N GLU A 44 6.01 2.92 -4.43
CA GLU A 44 7.19 2.83 -3.56
C GLU A 44 7.69 1.39 -3.40
N LEU A 45 6.80 0.42 -3.18
CA LEU A 45 7.15 -0.99 -3.11
C LEU A 45 7.78 -1.47 -4.43
N LYS A 46 7.22 -1.08 -5.57
CA LYS A 46 7.81 -1.37 -6.89
C LYS A 46 9.23 -0.79 -6.99
N LYS A 47 9.43 0.47 -6.63
CA LYS A 47 10.75 1.12 -6.64
C LYS A 47 11.74 0.42 -5.69
N ARG A 48 11.32 0.06 -4.49
CA ARG A 48 12.17 -0.70 -3.54
C ARG A 48 12.56 -2.06 -4.08
N ASN A 49 11.63 -2.79 -4.70
CA ASN A 49 11.92 -4.08 -5.34
C ASN A 49 12.83 -3.96 -6.56
N THR A 50 12.85 -2.80 -7.23
CA THR A 50 13.78 -2.53 -8.35
C THR A 50 15.19 -2.18 -7.87
N ASN A 51 15.31 -1.66 -6.64
CA ASN A 51 16.60 -1.31 -6.02
C ASN A 51 17.25 -2.47 -5.26
N VAL A 52 16.58 -3.62 -5.15
CA VAL A 52 17.25 -4.86 -4.80
C VAL A 52 17.85 -5.36 -6.10
N GLU A 53 19.12 -5.03 -6.35
CA GLU A 53 19.98 -5.91 -7.15
C GLU A 53 19.98 -7.25 -6.43
N THR A 54 18.99 -8.09 -6.73
CA THR A 54 19.14 -9.51 -6.54
C THR A 54 20.23 -9.91 -7.52
N THR A 55 21.47 -9.97 -7.04
CA THR A 55 22.40 -10.97 -7.55
C THR A 55 21.68 -12.30 -7.41
N LEU A 56 20.94 -12.68 -8.44
CA LEU A 56 20.38 -14.01 -8.58
C LEU A 56 21.61 -14.90 -8.78
N ASP A 57 22.01 -15.57 -7.69
CA ASP A 57 23.08 -16.55 -7.69
C ASP A 57 22.83 -17.58 -8.81
N GLY A 58 23.66 -17.51 -9.85
CA GLY A 58 23.44 -18.19 -11.13
C GLY A 58 24.19 -17.61 -12.33
N GLY A 59 24.87 -16.47 -12.19
CA GLY A 59 25.82 -15.94 -13.17
C GLY A 59 25.43 -14.56 -13.70
N GLY A 60 26.33 -13.60 -13.50
CA GLY A 60 26.18 -12.26 -14.08
C GLY A 60 26.19 -12.35 -15.60
N PHE A 61 25.20 -11.74 -16.25
CA PHE A 61 25.31 -11.39 -17.66
C PHE A 61 26.22 -10.19 -17.76
N ASN A 62 27.47 -10.42 -18.17
CA ASN A 62 28.28 -9.36 -18.75
C ASN A 62 27.62 -9.02 -20.10
N GLU A 63 27.05 -7.83 -20.22
CA GLU A 63 26.85 -7.22 -21.53
C GLU A 63 28.24 -6.87 -22.09
N GLU A 64 28.50 -7.31 -23.32
CA GLU A 64 29.71 -6.96 -24.09
C GLU A 64 29.94 -5.44 -24.18
#